data_AF-A0A961S458-F1
#
_entry.id   AF-A0A961S458-F1
#
_cell.length_a   1.000
_cell.length_b   1.000
_cell.length_c   1.000
_cell.angle_alpha   90.00
_cell.angle_beta   90.00
_cell.angle_gamma   90.00
#
_symmetry.space_group_name_H-M   'P 1'
#
loop_
_entity.id
_entity.type
_entity.pdbx_description
1 polymer ?
#
loop_
_entity_poly.entity_id
_entity_poly.type
_entity_poly.pdbx_seq_one_letter_code
_entity_poly.pdbx_strand_id
1 'polypeptide(L)'
;MSDEGELDLRSLDDEELTQQIHDDLYDGLKEEVEEGVNILLERGWAPYKVLTEALVEGMRIVGIDFRDGILFVPEVLLAANSMKAGMAILRPLLIATGAPRLGKMVIGTVKGDIHDI
;
A
#
# COMPACT_ATOMS: atom_id res chain seq x y z
N MET A 1 -5.73 16.95 -19.90
CA MET A 1 -5.25 17.90 -18.87
C MET A 1 -5.16 17.05 -17.62
N SER A 2 -4.02 16.47 -17.29
CA SER A 2 -2.67 17.04 -17.28
C SER A 2 -1.66 16.07 -17.89
N ASP A 3 -0.75 16.58 -18.74
CA ASP A 3 0.58 15.97 -18.86
C ASP A 3 1.28 16.27 -17.53
N GLU A 4 1.11 15.42 -16.52
CA GLU A 4 2.03 15.39 -15.40
C GLU A 4 3.27 14.67 -15.91
N GLY A 5 4.38 15.41 -15.99
CA GLY A 5 5.66 14.84 -16.39
C GLY A 5 5.94 13.62 -15.53
N GLU A 6 6.14 12.48 -16.19
CA GLU A 6 6.49 11.18 -15.61
C GLU A 6 7.52 11.38 -14.49
N LEU A 7 7.05 11.35 -13.24
CA LEU A 7 7.88 11.53 -12.06
C LEU A 7 8.79 10.31 -11.94
N ASP A 8 10.10 10.52 -12.02
CA ASP A 8 11.06 9.43 -11.82
C ASP A 8 11.13 9.07 -10.33
N LEU A 9 10.34 8.07 -9.92
CA LEU A 9 10.28 7.57 -8.55
C LEU A 9 11.64 7.13 -8.01
N ARG A 10 12.58 6.72 -8.88
CA ARG A 10 13.92 6.29 -8.43
C ARG A 10 14.78 7.46 -7.98
N SER A 11 14.48 8.67 -8.45
CA SER A 11 15.24 9.87 -8.12
C SER A 11 14.93 10.43 -6.72
N LEU A 12 13.77 10.08 -6.17
CA LEU A 12 13.32 10.49 -4.84
C LEU A 12 14.13 9.80 -3.74
N ASP A 13 14.36 10.46 -2.61
CA ASP A 13 14.91 9.78 -1.43
C ASP A 13 13.87 8.85 -0.77
N ASP A 14 14.23 8.18 0.33
CA ASP A 14 13.34 7.20 0.97
C ASP A 14 12.10 7.85 1.62
N GLU A 15 12.23 9.06 2.14
CA GLU A 15 11.14 9.78 2.80
C GLU A 15 10.18 10.34 1.76
N GLU A 16 10.74 10.97 0.72
CA GLU A 16 9.98 11.47 -0.43
C GLU A 16 9.27 10.34 -1.18
N LEU A 17 9.93 9.21 -1.44
CA LEU A 17 9.30 8.07 -2.09
C LEU A 17 8.18 7.47 -1.24
N THR A 18 8.35 7.42 0.08
CA THR A 18 7.30 6.93 0.98
C THR A 18 6.07 7.83 0.92
N GLN A 19 6.28 9.15 0.94
CA GLN A 19 5.19 10.12 0.79
C GLN A 19 4.53 10.02 -0.59
N GLN A 20 5.32 9.87 -1.66
CA GLN A 20 4.79 9.69 -3.01
C GLN A 20 3.93 8.42 -3.11
N ILE A 21 4.34 7.30 -2.49
CA ILE A 21 3.51 6.08 -2.43
C ILE A 21 2.17 6.33 -1.69
N HIS A 22 2.14 7.21 -0.69
CA HIS A 22 0.88 7.58 -0.03
C HIS A 22 -0.05 8.31 -0.99
N ASP A 23 0.50 9.24 -1.78
CA ASP A 23 -0.26 10.01 -2.78
C ASP A 23 -0.71 9.10 -3.93
N ASP A 24 0.16 8.22 -4.43
CA ASP A 24 -0.17 7.22 -5.46
C ASP A 24 -1.26 6.25 -4.99
N LEU A 25 -1.25 5.86 -3.71
CA LEU A 25 -2.34 5.09 -3.10
C LEU A 25 -3.64 5.89 -3.06
N TYR A 26 -3.58 7.15 -2.68
CA TYR A 26 -4.74 8.04 -2.61
C TYR A 26 -5.39 8.22 -3.98
N ASP A 27 -4.57 8.37 -5.03
CA ASP A 27 -5.01 8.56 -6.42
C ASP A 27 -5.34 7.25 -7.15
N GLY A 28 -5.04 6.09 -6.55
CA GLY A 28 -5.33 4.79 -7.15
C GLY A 28 -4.38 4.42 -8.30
N LEU A 29 -3.16 4.92 -8.25
CA LEU A 29 -2.08 4.71 -9.22
C LEU A 29 -1.38 3.37 -8.95
N LYS A 30 -1.91 2.31 -9.57
CA LYS A 30 -1.52 0.92 -9.30
C LYS A 30 -0.05 0.63 -9.67
N GLU A 31 0.37 1.11 -10.84
CA GLU A 31 1.68 0.75 -11.42
C GLU A 31 2.81 1.45 -10.65
N GLU A 32 2.56 2.68 -10.22
CA GLU A 32 3.41 3.56 -9.44
C GLU A 32 3.59 3.01 -8.00
N VAL A 33 2.51 2.53 -7.36
CA VAL A 33 2.61 1.84 -6.07
C VAL A 33 3.43 0.55 -6.18
N GLU A 34 3.26 -0.24 -7.26
CA GLU A 34 4.07 -1.43 -7.48
C GLU A 34 5.55 -1.08 -7.68
N GLU A 35 5.87 -0.03 -8.44
CA GLU A 35 7.23 0.45 -8.65
C GLU A 35 7.85 0.97 -7.34
N GLY A 36 7.17 1.85 -6.61
CA GLY A 36 7.66 2.41 -5.35
C GLY A 36 7.94 1.33 -4.29
N VAL A 37 7.07 0.31 -4.19
CA VAL A 37 7.30 -0.85 -3.31
C VAL A 37 8.58 -1.59 -3.71
N ASN A 38 8.79 -1.85 -5.01
CA ASN A 38 10.01 -2.52 -5.48
C ASN A 38 11.26 -1.68 -5.20
N ILE A 39 11.21 -0.37 -5.42
CA ILE A 39 12.34 0.53 -5.16
C ILE A 39 12.72 0.49 -3.66
N LEU A 40 11.77 0.60 -2.75
CA LEU A 40 12.05 0.51 -1.30
C LEU A 40 12.68 -0.84 -0.92
N LEU A 41 12.19 -1.94 -1.49
CA LEU A 41 12.77 -3.28 -1.29
C LEU A 41 14.20 -3.37 -1.86
N GLU A 42 14.46 -2.83 -3.04
CA GLU A 42 15.78 -2.76 -3.66
C GLU A 42 16.77 -1.93 -2.81
N ARG A 43 16.28 -0.87 -2.17
CA ARG A 43 17.04 -0.06 -1.19
C ARG A 43 17.27 -0.76 0.15
N GLY A 44 16.79 -2.00 0.30
CA GLY A 44 17.04 -2.84 1.46
C GLY A 44 16.04 -2.68 2.60
N TRP A 45 14.90 -2.03 2.36
CA TRP A 45 13.83 -2.00 3.36
C TRP A 45 13.29 -3.40 3.62
N ALA A 46 13.06 -3.72 4.89
CA ALA A 46 12.40 -4.97 5.26
C ALA A 46 10.95 -4.96 4.70
N PRO A 47 10.43 -6.09 4.17
CA PRO A 47 9.06 -6.14 3.63
C PRO A 47 8.00 -5.67 4.62
N TYR A 48 8.19 -5.97 5.91
CA TYR A 48 7.29 -5.51 6.97
C TYR A 48 7.32 -3.99 7.14
N LYS A 49 8.50 -3.37 7.01
CA LYS A 49 8.66 -1.92 7.08
C LYS A 49 7.93 -1.23 5.92
N VAL A 50 8.10 -1.74 4.69
CA VAL A 50 7.39 -1.22 3.50
C VAL A 50 5.86 -1.33 3.67
N LEU A 51 5.39 -2.47 4.19
CA LEU A 51 3.97 -2.64 4.50
C LEU A 51 3.47 -1.58 5.48
N THR A 52 4.15 -1.41 6.62
CA THR A 52 3.62 -0.58 7.70
C THR A 52 3.79 0.92 7.46
N GLU A 53 4.93 1.35 6.92
CA GLU A 53 5.27 2.78 6.79
C GLU A 53 4.85 3.37 5.44
N ALA A 54 4.82 2.60 4.35
CA ALA A 54 4.36 3.09 3.05
C ALA A 54 2.88 2.73 2.82
N LEU A 55 2.55 1.44 2.82
CA LEU A 55 1.23 1.02 2.35
C LEU A 55 0.10 1.27 3.37
N VAL A 56 0.28 0.84 4.61
CA VAL A 56 -0.74 0.98 5.67
C VAL A 56 -0.95 2.45 6.04
N GLU A 57 0.13 3.23 6.11
CA GLU A 57 0.04 4.64 6.45
C GLU A 57 -0.63 5.47 5.34
N GLY A 58 -0.35 5.18 4.06
CA GLY A 58 -1.09 5.76 2.95
C GLY A 58 -2.59 5.43 3.00
N MET A 59 -2.94 4.17 3.25
CA MET A 59 -4.34 3.76 3.41
C MET A 59 -5.03 4.39 4.63
N ARG A 60 -4.28 4.76 5.68
CA ARG A 60 -4.83 5.47 6.84
C ARG A 60 -5.36 6.85 6.44
N ILE A 61 -4.68 7.55 5.52
CA ILE A 61 -5.09 8.87 5.01
C ILE A 61 -6.39 8.72 4.22
N VAL A 62 -6.43 7.77 3.27
CA VAL A 62 -7.64 7.42 2.51
C VAL A 62 -8.84 7.13 3.43
N GLY A 63 -8.62 6.38 4.51
CA GLY A 63 -9.67 6.05 5.48
C GLY A 63 -10.18 7.25 6.28
N ILE A 64 -9.30 8.21 6.62
CA ILE A 64 -9.69 9.46 7.28
C ILE A 64 -10.55 10.30 6.35
N ASP A 65 -10.11 10.47 5.12
CA ASP A 65 -10.79 11.34 4.15
C ASP A 65 -12.12 10.75 3.69
N PHE A 66 -12.23 9.42 3.59
CA PHE A 66 -13.52 8.75 3.38
C PHE A 66 -14.49 8.98 4.56
N ARG A 67 -14.02 8.84 5.80
CA ARG A 67 -14.83 9.07 7.00
C ARG A 67 -15.31 10.53 7.08
N ASP A 68 -14.45 11.47 6.70
CA ASP A 68 -14.71 12.90 6.78
C ASP A 68 -15.52 13.41 5.55
N GLY A 69 -15.87 12.50 4.63
CA GLY A 69 -16.73 12.78 3.48
C GLY A 69 -16.02 13.49 2.31
N ILE A 70 -14.69 13.46 2.29
CA ILE A 70 -13.82 14.00 1.25
C ILE A 70 -13.73 13.02 0.08
N LEU A 71 -13.50 11.73 0.38
CA LEU A 71 -13.50 10.64 -0.60
C LEU A 71 -14.86 9.92 -0.62
N PHE A 72 -15.22 9.34 -1.76
CA PHE A 72 -16.37 8.45 -1.88
C PHE A 72 -15.94 7.00 -2.15
N VAL A 73 -16.93 6.12 -2.24
CA VAL A 73 -16.69 4.68 -2.43
C VAL A 73 -15.86 4.37 -3.68
N PRO A 74 -16.08 4.98 -4.86
CA PRO A 74 -15.26 4.70 -6.04
C PRO A 74 -13.77 4.97 -5.82
N GLU A 75 -13.42 6.07 -5.19
CA GLU A 75 -12.03 6.47 -4.91
C GLU A 75 -11.38 5.50 -3.92
N VAL A 76 -12.09 5.12 -2.85
CA VAL A 76 -11.59 4.12 -1.89
C VAL A 76 -11.37 2.76 -2.57
N LEU A 77 -12.21 2.38 -3.54
CA LEU A 77 -12.02 1.13 -4.29
C LEU A 77 -10.79 1.17 -5.20
N LEU A 78 -10.46 2.32 -5.79
CA LEU A 78 -9.24 2.51 -6.57
C LEU A 78 -8.01 2.39 -5.67
N ALA A 79 -7.99 3.10 -4.55
CA ALA A 79 -6.92 3.00 -3.55
C ALA A 79 -6.73 1.57 -3.04
N ALA A 80 -7.83 0.88 -2.73
CA ALA A 80 -7.80 -0.53 -2.30
C ALA A 80 -7.23 -1.46 -3.38
N ASN A 81 -7.46 -1.17 -4.67
CA ASN A 81 -6.87 -1.94 -5.76
C ASN A 81 -5.35 -1.74 -5.86
N SER A 82 -4.86 -0.51 -5.69
CA SER A 82 -3.42 -0.22 -5.63
C SER A 82 -2.75 -0.85 -4.40
N MET A 83 -3.42 -0.82 -3.24
CA MET A 83 -2.98 -1.54 -2.03
C MET A 83 -2.83 -3.05 -2.29
N LYS A 84 -3.79 -3.68 -2.99
CA LYS A 84 -3.70 -5.10 -3.35
C LYS A 84 -2.50 -5.38 -4.25
N ALA A 85 -2.17 -4.47 -5.15
CA ALA A 85 -1.02 -4.57 -6.06
C ALA A 85 0.30 -4.59 -5.28
N GLY A 86 0.52 -3.61 -4.40
CA GLY A 86 1.69 -3.61 -3.50
C GLY A 86 1.77 -4.85 -2.62
N MET A 87 0.63 -5.30 -2.07
CA MET A 87 0.57 -6.53 -1.27
C MET A 87 0.87 -7.81 -2.05
N ALA A 88 0.61 -7.86 -3.36
CA ALA A 88 0.96 -9.01 -4.19
C ALA A 88 2.48 -9.26 -4.21
N ILE A 89 3.27 -8.18 -4.13
CA ILE A 89 4.74 -8.21 -4.03
C ILE A 89 5.18 -8.61 -2.62
N LEU A 90 4.62 -7.98 -1.59
CA LEU A 90 5.08 -8.16 -0.21
C LEU A 90 4.70 -9.51 0.40
N ARG A 91 3.52 -10.07 0.07
CA ARG A 91 3.01 -11.33 0.64
C ARG A 91 4.03 -12.48 0.61
N PRO A 92 4.64 -12.87 -0.53
CA PRO A 92 5.61 -13.96 -0.56
C PRO A 92 6.85 -13.66 0.30
N LEU A 93 7.31 -12.40 0.33
CA LEU A 93 8.49 -11.99 1.10
C LEU A 93 8.23 -12.04 2.60
N LEU A 94 7.04 -11.60 3.04
CA LEU A 94 6.62 -11.65 4.43
C LEU A 94 6.55 -13.10 4.95
N ILE A 95 6.06 -14.04 4.13
CA ILE A 95 6.04 -15.47 4.48
C ILE A 95 7.45 -16.06 4.58
N ALA A 96 8.35 -15.65 3.69
CA ALA A 96 9.74 -16.13 3.64
C ALA A 96 10.58 -15.71 4.85
N THR A 97 10.18 -14.68 5.61
CA THR A 97 10.90 -14.23 6.82
C THR A 97 10.98 -15.31 7.92
N GLY A 98 10.26 -16.43 7.80
CA GLY A 98 10.50 -17.62 8.61
C GLY A 98 10.11 -17.46 10.07
N ALA A 99 9.19 -16.54 10.37
CA ALA A 99 8.69 -16.32 11.72
C ALA A 99 8.25 -17.67 12.35
N PRO A 100 8.72 -18.00 13.57
CA PRO A 100 8.42 -19.28 14.20
C PRO A 100 6.91 -19.47 14.35
N ARG A 101 6.41 -20.67 14.02
CA ARG A 101 5.00 -21.00 14.17
C ARG A 101 4.64 -21.05 15.65
N LEU A 102 4.00 -20.00 16.17
CA LEU A 102 3.56 -19.91 17.57
C LEU A 102 2.33 -20.76 17.88
N GLY A 103 1.46 -21.03 16.88
CA GLY A 103 0.21 -21.76 17.08
C GLY A 103 -0.67 -21.80 15.84
N LYS A 104 -1.94 -22.18 16.02
CA LYS A 104 -2.99 -22.12 14.99
C LYS A 104 -4.03 -21.09 15.41
N MET A 105 -4.43 -20.23 14.47
CA MET A 105 -5.47 -19.22 14.67
C MET A 105 -6.52 -19.39 13.57
N VAL A 106 -7.79 -19.14 13.91
CA VAL A 106 -8.87 -19.00 12.94
C VAL A 106 -9.22 -17.52 12.89
N ILE A 107 -9.08 -16.92 11.71
CA ILE A 107 -9.48 -15.54 11.42
C ILE A 107 -10.47 -15.55 10.26
N GLY A 108 -11.38 -14.60 10.28
CA GLY A 108 -12.35 -14.38 9.23
C GLY A 108 -13.08 -13.06 9.44
N THR A 109 -13.52 -12.47 8.35
CA THR A 109 -14.42 -11.32 8.34
C THR A 109 -15.83 -11.72 8.78
N VAL A 110 -16.53 -10.82 9.47
CA VAL A 110 -17.90 -11.08 9.93
C VAL A 110 -18.88 -11.12 8.75
N LYS A 111 -20.02 -11.77 8.92
CA LYS A 111 -21.05 -11.85 7.87
C LYS A 111 -21.47 -10.44 7.44
N GLY A 112 -21.32 -10.15 6.14
CA GLY A 112 -21.67 -8.86 5.54
C GLY A 112 -20.53 -7.85 5.52
N ASP A 113 -19.37 -8.19 6.08
CA ASP A 113 -18.15 -7.39 5.99
C ASP A 113 -17.27 -7.90 4.82
N ILE A 114 -16.74 -6.97 4.05
CA ILE A 114 -15.93 -7.21 2.85
C ILE A 114 -14.48 -6.73 3.02
N HIS A 115 -14.12 -6.15 4.16
CA HIS A 115 -12.77 -5.63 4.42
C HIS A 115 -11.82 -6.78 4.78
N ASP A 116 -11.16 -7.36 3.78
CA ASP A 116 -10.30 -8.56 3.91
C ASP A 116 -8.81 -8.31 3.62
N ILE A 117 -8.43 -7.05 3.43
CA ILE A 117 -7.08 -6.54 3.17
C ILE A 117 -6.49 -6.03 4.48
#